data_AF-A0A1J4XWN5-F1
#
_entry.id   AF-A0A1J4XWN5-F1
#
_cell.length_a   1.000
_cell.length_b   1.000
_cell.length_c   1.000
_cell.angle_alpha   90.00
_cell.angle_beta   90.00
_cell.angle_gamma   90.00
#
_symmetry.space_group_name_H-M   'P 1'
#
loop_
_entity.id
_entity.type
_entity.pdbx_description
1 polymer ?
#
loop_
_entity_poly.entity_id
_entity_poly.type
_entity_poly.pdbx_seq_one_letter_code
_entity_poly.pdbx_strand_id
1 'polypeptide(L)'
;MLQEYLKDVFKTYKTSDATEASYYTDLKKLLENFLTSKGIVPNITIQPKRTMAGIPDFTIRKGKELIGYIEAKNVGENLEKIEDSEQLKRYKAELPNFILTNYFDFWLWRRDALDKDKGRWIKKSTAGFFYMLQKGVAPAPHQEKDFFELLELFFSYYIPERKTAKSLAKELAGRARLLKTPIVEELKNEEETEIDRIYKAFREYLIADLSPDDFADIYAQTIAYGLFASRLRYKGKGFNRLVALEGIPKNIKILYDTFSLISASAIPEVLEPFVDDIATILAYTDIEKIREELHYKKGADDPLVHFYETFLAEYDPKKRKARGVYYTPLPVVSYIARSINILLKEKFGKQFGFASEGVTLLDPASGTLTFPANAIRISKEEADKSPNAGSWLQIVKNHILKDYYAFELLMAPYIIGHLKISLLLEDLEYKLENNDRFQLYLTNTLDFSEHAAQKEIPGIVHSLTEESEEAKKVKEEKEILVIMGNPPYSVSSSNIIQKDSPLYELYESYKEIVRKEEKNIQPLSDDYIKFIAFAHWKIKQAGQGIIGMITNNSYLDGLIHRDMRRKLAEDFDEIYILNLHGNLKRKEKTPSGGKDENVFDIQQGVGIILMVKL
;
A
#
# COMPACT_ATOMS: atom_id res chain seq x y z
N MET A 1 14.68 37.91 -27.51
CA MET A 1 14.38 37.35 -26.17
C MET A 1 15.67 37.02 -25.42
N LEU A 2 16.54 36.15 -25.95
CA LEU A 2 17.80 35.77 -25.28
C LEU A 2 18.75 36.97 -25.06
N GLN A 3 18.83 37.88 -26.05
CA GLN A 3 19.63 39.10 -25.91
C GLN A 3 19.15 40.01 -24.77
N GLU A 4 17.84 40.06 -24.51
CA GLU A 4 17.29 40.86 -23.41
C GLU A 4 17.61 40.22 -22.07
N TYR A 5 17.45 38.89 -21.96
CA TYR A 5 17.85 38.14 -20.78
C TYR A 5 19.31 38.36 -20.39
N LEU A 6 20.25 38.27 -21.35
CA LEU A 6 21.67 38.48 -21.07
C LEU A 6 21.98 39.93 -20.66
N LYS A 7 21.21 40.91 -21.17
CA LYS A 7 21.31 42.30 -20.72
C LYS A 7 20.80 42.47 -19.30
N ASP A 8 19.73 41.77 -18.94
CA ASP A 8 19.16 41.81 -17.59
C ASP A 8 20.11 41.14 -16.58
N VAL A 9 20.62 39.93 -16.89
CA VAL A 9 21.68 39.26 -16.09
C VAL A 9 22.90 40.17 -15.92
N PHE A 10 23.33 40.89 -16.96
CA PHE A 10 24.44 41.84 -16.86
C PHE A 10 24.14 43.04 -15.95
N LYS A 11 22.91 43.56 -15.94
CA LYS A 11 22.52 44.64 -15.02
C LYS A 11 22.54 44.13 -13.57
N THR A 12 22.00 42.95 -13.32
CA THR A 12 22.02 42.29 -12.00
C THR A 12 23.44 41.98 -11.56
N TYR A 13 24.34 41.60 -12.47
CA TYR A 13 25.76 41.43 -12.14
C TYR A 13 26.47 42.72 -11.74
N LYS A 14 26.05 43.87 -12.28
CA LYS A 14 26.61 45.18 -11.93
C LYS A 14 26.20 45.69 -10.56
N THR A 15 25.13 45.16 -9.97
CA THR A 15 24.77 45.46 -8.58
C THR A 15 25.69 44.64 -7.66
N SER A 16 26.52 45.33 -6.87
CA SER A 16 27.63 44.75 -6.10
C SER A 16 27.22 43.82 -4.94
N ASP A 17 25.92 43.68 -4.70
CA ASP A 17 25.28 42.89 -3.64
C ASP A 17 24.41 41.74 -4.19
N ALA A 18 24.50 41.43 -5.48
CA ALA A 18 23.71 40.36 -6.09
C ALA A 18 24.06 38.97 -5.52
N THR A 19 23.03 38.24 -5.09
CA THR A 19 23.10 36.83 -4.65
C THR A 19 22.56 35.93 -5.75
N GLU A 20 22.66 34.60 -5.58
CA GLU A 20 22.06 33.65 -6.53
C GLU A 20 20.58 33.93 -6.78
N ALA A 21 19.82 34.23 -5.73
CA ALA A 21 18.39 34.53 -5.81
C ALA A 21 18.08 35.82 -6.59
N SER A 22 19.03 36.75 -6.68
CA SER A 22 18.88 38.00 -7.43
C SER A 22 18.67 37.76 -8.93
N TYR A 23 19.14 36.64 -9.46
CA TYR A 23 19.01 36.29 -10.88
C TYR A 23 17.76 35.43 -11.18
N TYR A 24 17.01 34.99 -10.16
CA TYR A 24 15.82 34.18 -10.37
C TYR A 24 14.72 34.92 -11.13
N THR A 25 14.60 36.22 -10.90
CA THR A 25 13.66 37.08 -11.62
C THR A 25 14.01 37.17 -13.11
N ASP A 26 15.31 37.25 -13.44
CA ASP A 26 15.78 37.32 -14.82
C ASP A 26 15.48 36.01 -15.57
N LEU A 27 15.76 34.87 -14.92
CA LEU A 27 15.47 33.56 -15.47
C LEU A 27 13.97 33.31 -15.61
N LYS A 28 13.17 33.64 -14.59
CA LYS A 28 11.71 33.53 -14.66
C LYS A 28 11.15 34.36 -15.81
N LYS A 29 11.56 35.63 -15.92
CA LYS A 29 11.12 36.52 -17.01
C LYS A 29 11.44 35.92 -18.39
N LEU A 30 12.62 35.33 -18.58
CA LEU A 30 12.98 34.63 -19.81
C LEU A 30 12.02 33.47 -20.11
N LEU A 31 11.75 32.61 -19.13
CA LEU A 31 10.89 31.45 -19.29
C LEU A 31 9.42 31.84 -19.55
N GLU A 32 8.91 32.85 -18.85
CA GLU A 32 7.56 33.39 -19.06
C GLU A 32 7.40 33.98 -20.46
N ASN A 33 8.39 34.76 -20.92
CA ASN A 33 8.40 35.31 -22.27
C ASN A 33 8.45 34.20 -23.33
N PHE A 34 9.28 33.18 -23.12
CA PHE A 34 9.37 32.02 -24.01
C PHE A 34 8.02 31.32 -24.14
N LEU A 35 7.37 30.99 -23.03
CA LEU A 35 6.08 30.31 -23.02
C LEU A 35 4.96 31.16 -23.59
N THR A 36 4.92 32.45 -23.26
CA THR A 36 3.94 33.39 -23.81
C THR A 36 4.06 33.46 -25.34
N SER A 37 5.29 33.45 -25.87
CA SER A 37 5.53 33.42 -27.33
C SER A 37 5.01 32.14 -28.01
N LYS A 38 4.80 31.07 -27.24
CA LYS A 38 4.22 29.80 -27.69
C LYS A 38 2.72 29.67 -27.37
N GLY A 39 2.09 30.72 -26.85
CA GLY A 39 0.69 30.71 -26.44
C GLY A 39 0.41 29.85 -25.20
N ILE A 40 1.42 29.57 -24.39
CA ILE A 40 1.30 28.78 -23.15
C ILE A 40 1.32 29.73 -21.96
N VAL A 41 0.34 29.60 -21.06
CA VAL A 41 0.34 30.33 -19.78
C VAL A 41 1.22 29.58 -18.78
N PRO A 42 2.35 30.15 -18.32
CA PRO A 42 3.22 29.51 -17.35
C PRO A 42 2.60 29.48 -15.96
N ASN A 43 2.88 28.42 -15.19
CA ASN A 43 2.92 28.52 -13.73
C ASN A 43 4.35 28.17 -13.26
N ILE A 44 5.13 29.20 -12.94
CA ILE A 44 6.53 29.09 -12.53
C ILE A 44 6.64 29.52 -11.06
N THR A 45 6.90 28.55 -10.19
CA THR A 45 7.14 28.77 -8.78
C THR A 45 8.64 28.88 -8.53
N ILE A 46 9.10 30.04 -8.07
CA ILE A 46 10.47 30.27 -7.56
C ILE A 46 10.49 29.89 -6.09
N GLN A 47 11.52 29.18 -5.65
CA GLN A 47 11.74 28.78 -4.26
C GLN A 47 10.46 28.24 -3.61
N PRO A 48 9.91 27.12 -4.12
CA PRO A 48 8.74 26.49 -3.51
C PRO A 48 8.98 26.30 -2.00
N LYS A 49 7.92 26.48 -1.18
CA LYS A 49 8.02 26.42 0.31
C LYS A 49 8.86 25.21 0.72
N ARG A 50 9.96 25.48 1.44
CA ARG A 50 10.99 24.49 1.76
C ARG A 50 10.41 23.36 2.59
N THR A 51 10.43 22.15 2.04
CA THR A 51 10.67 20.92 2.81
C THR A 51 12.17 20.66 2.85
N MET A 52 12.69 20.18 3.98
CA MET A 52 14.15 20.05 4.19
C MET A 52 14.83 19.03 3.25
N ALA A 53 14.07 18.34 2.39
CA ALA A 53 14.59 17.48 1.33
C ALA A 53 14.66 18.21 -0.03
N GLY A 54 15.65 19.12 -0.15
CA GLY A 54 16.03 19.87 -1.35
C GLY A 54 15.19 19.66 -2.62
N ILE A 55 14.12 20.43 -2.77
CA ILE A 55 13.40 20.63 -4.02
C ILE A 55 14.22 21.62 -4.86
N PRO A 56 14.31 21.47 -6.20
CA PRO A 56 15.03 22.43 -7.03
C PRO A 56 14.43 23.84 -6.98
N ASP A 57 15.26 24.85 -7.31
CA ASP A 57 14.91 26.27 -7.16
C ASP A 57 13.66 26.71 -7.93
N PHE A 58 13.35 26.04 -9.03
CA PHE A 58 12.14 26.29 -9.81
C PHE A 58 11.32 25.01 -10.01
N THR A 59 10.02 25.14 -9.83
CA THR A 59 9.03 24.15 -10.28
C THR A 59 8.23 24.73 -11.44
N ILE A 60 8.18 23.98 -12.54
CA ILE A 60 7.56 24.41 -13.79
C ILE A 60 6.30 23.57 -14.04
N ARG A 61 5.15 24.26 -14.14
CA ARG A 61 3.86 23.62 -14.42
C ARG A 61 3.14 24.25 -15.62
N LYS A 62 2.39 23.43 -16.34
CA LYS A 62 1.43 23.83 -17.37
C LYS A 62 0.02 23.56 -16.84
N GLY A 63 -0.64 24.58 -16.31
CA GLY A 63 -1.84 24.38 -15.48
C GLY A 63 -1.49 23.63 -14.20
N LYS A 64 -2.08 22.44 -13.99
CA LYS A 64 -1.73 21.55 -12.87
C LYS A 64 -0.62 20.55 -13.21
N GLU A 65 -0.28 20.37 -14.49
CA GLU A 65 0.68 19.38 -14.97
C GLU A 65 2.12 19.78 -14.64
N LEU A 66 2.88 18.88 -14.00
CA LEU A 66 4.31 19.04 -13.77
C LEU A 66 5.09 18.81 -15.06
N ILE A 67 5.78 19.84 -15.53
CA ILE A 67 6.67 19.76 -16.70
C ILE A 67 8.07 19.35 -16.26
N GLY A 68 8.56 19.89 -15.15
CA GLY A 68 9.89 19.60 -14.65
C GLY A 68 10.38 20.66 -13.69
N TYR A 69 11.67 20.58 -13.40
CA TYR A 69 12.33 21.43 -12.42
C TYR A 69 13.51 22.18 -13.03
N ILE A 70 13.93 23.26 -12.40
CA ILE A 70 15.19 23.93 -12.75
C ILE A 70 15.98 24.15 -11.47
N GLU A 71 17.21 23.64 -11.44
CA GLU A 71 18.19 23.94 -10.42
C GLU A 71 19.13 25.03 -10.97
N ALA A 72 19.16 26.15 -10.29
CA ALA A 72 20.07 27.24 -10.59
C ALA A 72 21.28 27.17 -9.64
N LYS A 73 22.41 27.68 -10.12
CA LYS A 73 23.67 27.79 -9.37
C LYS A 73 24.21 29.19 -9.53
N ASN A 74 25.28 29.53 -8.82
CA ASN A 74 25.83 30.87 -8.91
C ASN A 74 26.25 31.20 -10.34
N VAL A 75 26.14 32.48 -10.69
CA VAL A 75 26.49 32.96 -12.03
C VAL A 75 27.96 32.63 -12.34
N GLY A 76 28.18 31.91 -13.45
CA GLY A 76 29.52 31.52 -13.89
C GLY A 76 30.14 30.33 -13.15
N GLU A 77 29.38 29.66 -12.28
CA GLU A 77 29.84 28.45 -11.58
C GLU A 77 30.05 27.29 -12.58
N ASN A 78 31.04 26.43 -12.34
CA ASN A 78 31.36 25.32 -13.25
C ASN A 78 30.40 24.14 -13.02
N LEU A 79 29.47 23.93 -13.96
CA LEU A 79 28.46 22.87 -13.88
C LEU A 79 29.05 21.44 -13.90
N GLU A 80 30.22 21.21 -14.48
CA GLU A 80 30.87 19.88 -14.48
C GLU A 80 31.25 19.44 -13.07
N LYS A 81 31.67 20.38 -12.22
CA LYS A 81 32.00 20.07 -10.81
C LYS A 81 30.75 19.83 -9.97
N ILE A 82 29.65 20.50 -10.31
CA ILE A 82 28.37 20.41 -9.59
C ILE A 82 27.64 19.11 -9.94
N GLU A 83 27.85 18.60 -11.15
CA GLU A 83 27.24 17.38 -11.65
C GLU A 83 27.44 16.16 -10.75
N ASP A 84 28.58 16.11 -10.03
CA ASP A 84 28.97 15.01 -9.13
C ASP A 84 28.57 15.22 -7.67
N SER A 85 27.88 16.31 -7.34
CA SER A 85 27.40 16.58 -5.98
C SER A 85 26.31 15.57 -5.55
N GLU A 86 26.25 15.28 -4.25
CA GLU A 86 25.21 14.40 -3.69
C GLU A 86 23.79 14.90 -3.97
N GLN A 87 23.60 16.24 -4.02
CA GLN A 87 22.33 16.86 -4.40
C GLN A 87 21.94 16.47 -5.84
N LEU A 88 22.86 16.62 -6.80
CA LEU A 88 22.57 16.31 -8.21
C LEU A 88 22.42 14.81 -8.46
N LYS A 89 23.15 13.96 -7.73
CA LYS A 89 22.93 12.49 -7.77
C LYS A 89 21.52 12.13 -7.36
N ARG A 90 21.02 12.72 -6.27
CA ARG A 90 19.62 12.56 -5.85
C ARG A 90 18.64 13.04 -6.91
N TYR A 91 18.88 14.21 -7.50
CA TYR A 91 18.00 14.73 -8.56
C TYR A 91 17.97 13.85 -9.81
N LYS A 92 19.12 13.36 -10.26
CA LYS A 92 19.20 12.41 -11.37
C LYS A 92 18.45 11.12 -11.06
N ALA A 93 18.42 10.69 -9.80
CA ALA A 93 17.73 9.49 -9.33
C ALA A 93 16.22 9.66 -9.09
N GLU A 94 15.72 10.89 -8.94
CA GLU A 94 14.33 11.13 -8.50
C GLU A 94 13.53 11.96 -9.51
N LEU A 95 14.15 12.94 -10.17
CA LEU A 95 13.44 13.89 -11.01
C LEU A 95 13.30 13.40 -12.46
N PRO A 96 12.09 13.46 -13.04
CA PRO A 96 11.84 12.95 -14.39
C PRO A 96 12.46 13.81 -15.50
N ASN A 97 12.47 15.13 -15.30
CA ASN A 97 12.88 16.13 -16.28
C ASN A 97 13.34 17.38 -15.50
N PHE A 98 14.60 17.77 -15.64
CA PHE A 98 15.11 19.00 -15.01
C PHE A 98 16.19 19.69 -15.82
N ILE A 99 16.35 21.00 -15.62
CA ILE A 99 17.47 21.79 -16.14
C ILE A 99 18.43 22.14 -15.00
N LEU A 100 19.73 21.98 -15.23
CA LEU A 100 20.78 22.57 -14.40
C LEU A 100 21.33 23.80 -15.13
N THR A 101 21.45 24.94 -14.43
CA THR A 101 21.98 26.17 -15.03
C THR A 101 22.81 27.04 -14.09
N ASN A 102 23.81 27.72 -14.65
CA ASN A 102 24.57 28.80 -14.00
C ASN A 102 24.23 30.17 -14.64
N TYR A 103 23.03 30.29 -15.23
CA TYR A 103 22.51 31.43 -16.01
C TYR A 103 23.13 31.65 -17.40
N PHE A 104 24.16 30.88 -17.75
CA PHE A 104 24.81 30.93 -19.05
C PHE A 104 24.76 29.59 -19.76
N ASP A 105 25.13 28.53 -19.06
CA ASP A 105 25.01 27.15 -19.50
C ASP A 105 23.69 26.57 -19.02
N PHE A 106 23.01 25.84 -19.90
CA PHE A 106 21.73 25.18 -19.65
C PHE A 106 21.86 23.74 -20.07
N TRP A 107 21.75 22.84 -19.09
CA TRP A 107 21.87 21.41 -19.31
C TRP A 107 20.54 20.73 -18.98
N LEU A 108 19.92 20.10 -19.97
CA LEU A 108 18.65 19.40 -19.83
C LEU A 108 18.90 17.93 -19.51
N TRP A 109 18.52 17.49 -18.32
CA TRP A 109 18.50 16.09 -17.93
C TRP A 109 17.11 15.49 -18.11
N ARG A 110 17.06 14.26 -18.62
CA ARG A 110 15.85 13.44 -18.51
C ARG A 110 16.19 12.05 -18.00
N ARG A 111 15.32 11.58 -17.11
CA ARG A 111 15.27 10.20 -16.70
C ARG A 111 14.48 9.38 -17.73
N ASP A 112 14.91 8.15 -17.94
CA ASP A 112 14.13 7.20 -18.73
C ASP A 112 12.85 6.82 -17.97
N ALA A 113 11.71 6.85 -18.67
CA ALA A 113 10.41 6.54 -18.08
C ALA A 113 10.20 5.03 -17.82
N LEU A 114 11.05 4.17 -18.41
CA LEU A 114 10.96 2.72 -18.36
C LEU A 114 12.09 2.08 -17.55
N ASP A 115 13.23 2.77 -17.39
CA ASP A 115 14.40 2.26 -16.68
C ASP A 115 14.94 3.31 -15.69
N LYS A 116 14.63 3.09 -14.40
CA LYS A 116 14.91 4.02 -13.32
C LYS A 116 16.40 4.26 -13.08
N ASP A 117 17.27 3.37 -13.53
CA ASP A 117 18.72 3.46 -13.41
C ASP A 117 19.37 4.16 -14.62
N LYS A 118 18.55 4.55 -15.61
CA LYS A 118 19.01 5.24 -16.81
C LYS A 118 18.46 6.66 -16.88
N GLY A 119 19.37 7.60 -17.06
CA GLY A 119 19.07 8.98 -17.41
C GLY A 119 20.22 9.54 -18.22
N ARG A 120 19.96 10.62 -18.95
CA ARG A 120 20.99 11.26 -19.77
C ARG A 120 20.75 12.76 -19.89
N TRP A 121 21.85 13.47 -20.11
CA TRP A 121 21.79 14.82 -20.64
C TRP A 121 21.26 14.75 -22.07
N ILE A 122 20.09 15.32 -22.29
CA ILE A 122 19.42 15.36 -23.59
C ILE A 122 20.04 16.43 -24.47
N LYS A 123 20.31 17.60 -23.89
CA LYS A 123 20.92 18.72 -24.60
C LYS A 123 21.67 19.60 -23.59
N LYS A 124 22.80 20.16 -24.02
CA LYS A 124 23.57 21.19 -23.32
C LYS A 124 23.70 22.37 -24.28
N SER A 125 23.47 23.58 -23.80
CA SER A 125 23.58 24.80 -24.60
C SER A 125 24.13 25.94 -23.75
N THR A 126 24.91 26.82 -24.38
CA THR A 126 25.49 28.00 -23.75
C THR A 126 24.84 29.25 -24.34
N ALA A 127 23.97 29.90 -23.56
CA ALA A 127 23.23 31.11 -23.91
C ALA A 127 24.13 32.33 -24.16
N GLY A 128 25.29 32.40 -23.51
CA GLY A 128 26.25 33.50 -23.59
C GLY A 128 27.50 33.19 -22.77
N PHE A 129 28.51 34.05 -22.84
CA PHE A 129 29.78 33.80 -22.15
C PHE A 129 29.96 34.65 -20.90
N PHE A 130 30.13 33.99 -19.75
CA PHE A 130 30.33 34.64 -18.45
C PHE A 130 31.52 35.62 -18.43
N TYR A 131 32.63 35.32 -19.11
CA TYR A 131 33.81 36.19 -19.12
C TYR A 131 33.53 37.61 -19.67
N MET A 132 32.45 37.80 -20.43
CA MET A 132 32.04 39.12 -20.92
C MET A 132 31.60 40.03 -19.76
N LEU A 133 30.96 39.46 -18.73
CA LEU A 133 30.60 40.19 -17.52
C LEU A 133 31.84 40.71 -16.80
N GLN A 134 32.89 39.89 -16.71
CA GLN A 134 34.19 40.27 -16.10
C GLN A 134 34.88 41.40 -16.87
N LYS A 135 34.60 41.53 -18.18
CA LYS A 135 35.06 42.63 -19.03
C LYS A 135 34.16 43.87 -18.96
N GLY A 136 33.09 43.85 -18.16
CA GLY A 136 32.16 44.96 -18.02
C GLY A 136 31.28 45.16 -19.24
N VAL A 137 31.05 44.12 -20.06
CA VAL A 137 30.25 44.19 -21.29
C VAL A 137 29.09 43.19 -21.22
N ALA A 138 27.91 43.61 -21.68
CA ALA A 138 26.77 42.72 -21.79
C ALA A 138 27.08 41.57 -22.78
N PRO A 139 26.91 40.30 -22.39
CA PRO A 139 27.16 39.16 -23.27
C PRO A 139 26.22 39.19 -24.48
N ALA A 140 26.75 38.86 -25.66
CA ALA A 140 25.93 38.62 -26.84
C ALA A 140 25.34 37.19 -26.79
N PRO A 141 24.14 36.96 -27.35
CA PRO A 141 23.58 35.62 -27.51
C PRO A 141 24.57 34.66 -28.18
N HIS A 142 24.72 33.49 -27.58
CA HIS A 142 25.46 32.37 -28.12
C HIS A 142 24.52 31.16 -28.23
N GLN A 143 24.74 30.31 -29.24
CA GLN A 143 23.94 29.10 -29.47
C GLN A 143 22.41 29.32 -29.36
N GLU A 144 21.90 30.47 -29.81
CA GLU A 144 20.51 30.87 -29.56
C GLU A 144 19.50 29.82 -30.06
N LYS A 145 19.76 29.22 -31.23
CA LYS A 145 18.96 28.13 -31.78
C LYS A 145 18.95 26.91 -30.85
N ASP A 146 20.12 26.45 -30.41
CA ASP A 146 20.23 25.28 -29.52
C ASP A 146 19.62 25.52 -28.15
N PHE A 147 19.74 26.76 -27.64
CA PHE A 147 19.12 27.17 -26.38
C PHE A 147 17.59 27.09 -26.46
N PHE A 148 16.99 27.65 -27.52
CA PHE A 148 15.55 27.59 -27.68
C PHE A 148 15.05 26.17 -27.99
N GLU A 149 15.79 25.36 -28.75
CA GLU A 149 15.48 23.94 -28.92
C GLU A 149 15.55 23.17 -27.59
N LEU A 150 16.49 23.49 -26.70
CA LEU A 150 16.56 22.91 -25.36
C LEU A 150 15.32 23.27 -24.54
N LEU A 151 14.89 24.54 -24.55
CA LEU A 151 13.65 24.95 -23.88
C LEU A 151 12.43 24.28 -24.50
N GLU A 152 12.32 24.22 -25.82
CA GLU A 152 11.24 23.50 -26.51
C GLU A 152 11.18 22.04 -26.07
N LEU A 153 12.33 21.35 -26.01
CA LEU A 153 12.42 20.01 -25.47
C LEU A 153 11.95 19.97 -24.01
N PHE A 154 12.46 20.83 -23.14
CA PHE A 154 12.07 20.83 -21.74
C PHE A 154 10.57 21.02 -21.54
N PHE A 155 9.95 21.96 -22.27
CA PHE A 155 8.52 22.28 -22.19
C PHE A 155 7.61 21.33 -22.99
N SER A 156 8.15 20.59 -23.95
CA SER A 156 7.44 19.49 -24.63
C SER A 156 7.46 18.20 -23.81
N TYR A 157 8.11 18.19 -22.64
CA TYR A 157 8.12 17.02 -21.78
C TYR A 157 6.69 16.77 -21.28
N TYR A 158 6.19 15.58 -21.59
CA TYR A 158 4.95 15.05 -21.06
C TYR A 158 5.29 13.73 -20.40
N ILE A 159 4.62 13.42 -19.29
CA ILE A 159 4.73 12.10 -18.67
C ILE A 159 3.99 11.12 -19.59
N PRO A 160 4.67 10.10 -20.16
CA PRO A 160 3.99 9.18 -21.08
C PRO A 160 2.80 8.51 -20.42
N GLU A 161 1.69 8.35 -21.13
CA GLU A 161 0.53 7.64 -20.60
C GLU A 161 0.93 6.24 -20.11
N ARG A 162 0.59 5.89 -18.87
CA ARG A 162 0.91 4.59 -18.30
C ARG A 162 -0.11 3.58 -18.79
N LYS A 163 0.37 2.58 -19.53
CA LYS A 163 -0.47 1.61 -20.25
C LYS A 163 -0.53 0.22 -19.60
N THR A 164 0.11 0.00 -18.45
CA THR A 164 0.10 -1.32 -17.78
C THR A 164 0.07 -1.19 -16.26
N ALA A 165 -0.60 -2.12 -15.60
CA ALA A 165 -0.70 -2.23 -14.14
C ALA A 165 0.69 -2.29 -13.49
N LYS A 166 1.61 -3.06 -14.08
CA LYS A 166 3.00 -3.17 -13.60
C LYS A 166 3.74 -1.83 -13.61
N SER A 167 3.61 -1.06 -14.71
CA SER A 167 4.27 0.25 -14.82
C SER A 167 3.70 1.25 -13.81
N LEU A 168 2.38 1.24 -13.61
CA LEU A 168 1.72 2.10 -12.64
C LEU A 168 2.12 1.76 -11.21
N ALA A 169 2.14 0.47 -10.84
CA ALA A 169 2.54 0.02 -9.50
C ALA A 169 3.94 0.53 -9.13
N LYS A 170 4.90 0.46 -10.07
CA LYS A 170 6.27 0.93 -9.84
C LYS A 170 6.39 2.44 -9.65
N GLU A 171 5.58 3.20 -10.37
CA GLU A 171 5.54 4.66 -10.29
C GLU A 171 4.91 5.13 -8.99
N LEU A 172 3.75 4.56 -8.64
CA LEU A 172 3.07 4.82 -7.37
C LEU A 172 3.99 4.49 -6.19
N ALA A 173 4.72 3.37 -6.24
CA ALA A 173 5.68 3.00 -5.22
C ALA A 173 6.79 4.06 -5.07
N GLY A 174 7.31 4.57 -6.19
CA GLY A 174 8.31 5.63 -6.18
C GLY A 174 7.80 6.91 -5.50
N ARG A 175 6.59 7.37 -5.86
CA ARG A 175 6.02 8.59 -5.27
C ARG A 175 5.59 8.42 -3.82
N ALA A 176 5.00 7.28 -3.48
CA ALA A 176 4.67 6.96 -2.10
C ALA A 176 5.91 6.98 -1.21
N ARG A 177 7.06 6.48 -1.70
CA ARG A 177 8.30 6.52 -0.91
C ARG A 177 8.73 7.95 -0.59
N LEU A 178 8.56 8.89 -1.53
CA LEU A 178 8.89 10.30 -1.33
C LEU A 178 8.01 10.97 -0.25
N LEU A 179 6.79 10.48 -0.02
CA LEU A 179 5.92 10.97 1.06
C LEU A 179 6.45 10.65 2.47
N LYS A 180 7.29 9.60 2.61
CA LYS A 180 7.69 9.12 3.94
C LYS A 180 8.44 10.19 4.74
N THR A 181 9.45 10.80 4.13
CA THR A 181 10.32 11.79 4.78
C THR A 181 9.51 12.96 5.36
N PRO A 182 8.65 13.65 4.60
CA PRO A 182 7.90 14.76 5.17
C PRO A 182 6.88 14.33 6.23
N ILE A 183 6.34 13.09 6.18
CA ILE A 183 5.49 12.57 7.28
C ILE A 183 6.30 12.38 8.57
N VAL A 184 7.51 11.81 8.47
CA VAL A 184 8.39 11.64 9.64
C VAL A 184 8.83 12.98 10.20
N GLU A 185 9.07 13.98 9.34
CA GLU A 185 9.38 15.34 9.76
C GLU A 185 8.20 15.99 10.49
N GLU A 186 6.98 15.82 9.98
CA GLU A 186 5.78 16.34 10.62
C GLU A 186 5.60 15.78 12.05
N LEU A 187 5.83 14.48 12.23
CA LEU A 187 5.79 13.82 13.55
C LEU A 187 6.91 14.25 14.52
N LYS A 188 7.90 15.01 14.07
CA LYS A 188 8.97 15.56 14.92
C LYS A 188 8.69 17.00 15.35
N ASN A 189 7.66 17.64 14.80
CA ASN A 189 7.30 19.00 15.17
C ASN A 189 6.83 19.06 16.63
N GLU A 190 7.04 20.21 17.28
CA GLU A 190 6.64 20.39 18.69
C GLU A 190 5.12 20.61 18.85
N GLU A 191 4.45 21.08 17.80
CA GLU A 191 3.00 21.26 17.78
C GLU A 191 2.30 19.96 17.38
N GLU A 192 1.24 19.59 18.13
CA GLU A 192 0.46 18.39 17.80
C GLU A 192 -0.38 18.62 16.53
N THR A 193 -0.05 17.90 15.47
CA THR A 193 -0.75 17.94 14.19
C THR A 193 -1.83 16.86 14.12
N GLU A 194 -2.66 16.91 13.07
CA GLU A 194 -3.63 15.83 12.81
C GLU A 194 -2.93 14.49 12.53
N ILE A 195 -1.71 14.53 11.95
CA ILE A 195 -0.90 13.33 11.70
C ILE A 195 -0.43 12.71 13.02
N ASP A 196 -0.07 13.52 14.02
CA ASP A 196 0.28 13.04 15.36
C ASP A 196 -0.87 12.31 16.03
N ARG A 197 -2.10 12.82 15.89
CA ARG A 197 -3.30 12.18 16.44
C ARG A 197 -3.58 10.84 15.78
N ILE A 198 -3.47 10.78 14.45
CA ILE A 198 -3.61 9.52 13.70
C ILE A 198 -2.52 8.53 14.11
N TYR A 199 -1.28 8.97 14.27
CA TYR A 199 -0.18 8.12 14.74
C TYR A 199 -0.45 7.55 16.13
N LYS A 200 -0.91 8.36 17.08
CA LYS A 200 -1.30 7.91 18.43
C LYS A 200 -2.44 6.88 18.37
N ALA A 201 -3.47 7.13 17.55
CA ALA A 201 -4.57 6.18 17.38
C ALA A 201 -4.10 4.85 16.76
N PHE A 202 -3.23 4.88 15.76
CA PHE A 202 -2.67 3.64 15.18
C PHE A 202 -1.88 2.84 16.22
N ARG A 203 -1.17 3.51 17.14
CA ARG A 203 -0.46 2.84 18.23
C ARG A 203 -1.41 2.22 19.24
N GLU A 204 -2.45 2.95 19.59
CA GLU A 204 -3.42 2.51 20.58
C GLU A 204 -4.25 1.33 20.08
N TYR A 205 -4.83 1.41 18.88
CA TYR A 205 -5.83 0.45 18.41
C TYR A 205 -5.27 -0.69 17.53
N LEU A 206 -4.07 -0.53 16.97
CA LEU A 206 -3.52 -1.50 15.99
C LEU A 206 -2.16 -2.04 16.43
N ILE A 207 -1.14 -1.18 16.55
CA ILE A 207 0.27 -1.60 16.71
C ILE A 207 0.96 -0.77 17.81
N ALA A 208 0.96 -1.28 19.04
CA ALA A 208 1.48 -0.57 20.22
C ALA A 208 2.93 -0.08 20.09
N ASP A 209 3.81 -0.86 19.45
CA ASP A 209 5.22 -0.58 19.26
C ASP A 209 5.56 0.08 17.91
N LEU A 210 4.55 0.66 17.23
CA LEU A 210 4.75 1.32 15.94
C LEU A 210 5.73 2.49 16.04
N SER A 211 6.82 2.43 15.28
CA SER A 211 7.77 3.52 15.16
C SER A 211 7.25 4.63 14.24
N PRO A 212 7.71 5.90 14.37
CA PRO A 212 7.36 6.97 13.43
C PRO A 212 7.69 6.62 11.97
N ASP A 213 8.82 5.95 11.75
CA ASP A 213 9.23 5.46 10.42
C ASP A 213 8.28 4.42 9.85
N ASP A 214 7.82 3.46 10.66
CA ASP A 214 6.87 2.43 10.23
C ASP A 214 5.48 3.02 10.00
N PHE A 215 5.05 3.96 10.85
CA PHE A 215 3.82 4.71 10.64
C PHE A 215 3.86 5.48 9.33
N ALA A 216 4.92 6.25 9.06
CA ALA A 216 5.05 7.01 7.83
C ALA A 216 4.98 6.10 6.58
N ASP A 217 5.54 4.89 6.66
CA ASP A 217 5.41 3.89 5.61
C ASP A 217 3.97 3.38 5.43
N ILE A 218 3.24 3.12 6.51
CA ILE A 218 1.82 2.71 6.44
C ILE A 218 0.97 3.86 5.86
N TYR A 219 1.20 5.08 6.32
CA TYR A 219 0.44 6.25 5.93
C TYR A 219 0.67 6.61 4.45
N ALA A 220 1.93 6.61 3.99
CA ALA A 220 2.27 6.84 2.59
C ALA A 220 1.64 5.80 1.64
N GLN A 221 1.66 4.52 2.02
CA GLN A 221 0.99 3.46 1.25
C GLN A 221 -0.52 3.66 1.22
N THR A 222 -1.12 4.05 2.35
CA THR A 222 -2.56 4.32 2.47
C THR A 222 -3.00 5.43 1.52
N ILE A 223 -2.25 6.54 1.46
CA ILE A 223 -2.49 7.64 0.51
C ILE A 223 -2.43 7.12 -0.93
N ALA A 224 -1.35 6.40 -1.29
CA ALA A 224 -1.15 5.93 -2.65
C ALA A 224 -2.26 4.97 -3.11
N TYR A 225 -2.62 4.00 -2.27
CA TYR A 225 -3.63 3.01 -2.61
C TYR A 225 -5.05 3.54 -2.56
N GLY A 226 -5.38 4.42 -1.61
CA GLY A 226 -6.70 5.00 -1.61
C GLY A 226 -6.89 6.01 -2.75
N LEU A 227 -5.86 6.76 -3.17
CA LEU A 227 -5.93 7.57 -4.39
C LEU A 227 -6.13 6.69 -5.62
N PHE A 228 -5.44 5.55 -5.69
CA PHE A 228 -5.60 4.57 -6.75
C PHE A 228 -7.02 3.96 -6.76
N ALA A 229 -7.52 3.52 -5.61
CA ALA A 229 -8.87 2.96 -5.45
C ALA A 229 -9.94 4.00 -5.81
N SER A 230 -9.76 5.26 -5.41
CA SER A 230 -10.59 6.38 -5.83
C SER A 230 -10.57 6.55 -7.35
N ARG A 231 -9.38 6.59 -7.96
CA ARG A 231 -9.23 6.79 -9.39
C ARG A 231 -9.94 5.72 -10.21
N LEU A 232 -9.88 4.45 -9.77
CA LEU A 232 -10.58 3.32 -10.41
C LEU A 232 -12.10 3.47 -10.42
N ARG A 233 -12.67 4.14 -9.42
CA ARG A 233 -14.12 4.36 -9.27
C ARG A 233 -14.59 5.71 -9.84
N TYR A 234 -13.68 6.68 -9.93
CA TYR A 234 -13.99 8.03 -10.40
C TYR A 234 -14.33 8.06 -11.91
N LYS A 235 -15.53 8.60 -12.21
CA LYS A 235 -16.06 8.68 -13.59
C LYS A 235 -15.96 10.08 -14.23
N GLY A 236 -15.54 11.09 -13.46
CA GLY A 236 -15.41 12.46 -13.96
C GLY A 236 -14.16 12.68 -14.80
N LYS A 237 -13.95 13.92 -15.25
CA LYS A 237 -12.74 14.36 -15.96
C LYS A 237 -11.80 15.10 -15.02
N GLY A 238 -10.50 14.98 -15.25
CA GLY A 238 -9.50 15.76 -14.53
C GLY A 238 -9.31 15.33 -13.07
N PHE A 239 -9.01 14.03 -12.88
CA PHE A 239 -8.70 13.49 -11.56
C PHE A 239 -7.57 14.29 -10.90
N ASN A 240 -7.76 14.67 -9.64
CA ASN A 240 -6.79 15.37 -8.82
C ASN A 240 -7.14 15.16 -7.34
N ARG A 241 -6.26 15.59 -6.43
CA ARG A 241 -6.44 15.42 -4.99
C ARG A 241 -7.79 15.92 -4.46
N LEU A 242 -8.26 17.08 -4.93
CA LEU A 242 -9.50 17.70 -4.43
C LEU A 242 -10.77 16.91 -4.82
N VAL A 243 -10.75 16.24 -5.97
CA VAL A 243 -11.88 15.41 -6.45
C VAL A 243 -11.73 13.93 -6.06
N ALA A 244 -10.61 13.55 -5.43
CA ALA A 244 -10.35 12.16 -5.06
C ALA A 244 -11.39 11.61 -4.07
N LEU A 245 -12.01 12.45 -3.24
CA LEU A 245 -13.03 11.99 -2.31
C LEU A 245 -14.29 11.45 -3.03
N GLU A 246 -14.61 11.95 -4.23
CA GLU A 246 -15.78 11.52 -5.00
C GLU A 246 -15.70 10.04 -5.43
N GLY A 247 -14.48 9.50 -5.55
CA GLY A 247 -14.26 8.09 -5.89
C GLY A 247 -14.26 7.16 -4.67
N ILE A 248 -14.35 7.67 -3.44
CA ILE A 248 -14.27 6.85 -2.22
C ILE A 248 -15.68 6.45 -1.74
N PRO A 249 -15.94 5.15 -1.49
CA PRO A 249 -17.22 4.71 -0.92
C PRO A 249 -17.44 5.27 0.49
N LYS A 250 -18.57 5.95 0.69
CA LYS A 250 -18.93 6.59 1.98
C LYS A 250 -19.16 5.60 3.12
N ASN A 251 -19.52 4.36 2.79
CA ASN A 251 -19.80 3.30 3.74
C ASN A 251 -18.53 2.61 4.27
N ILE A 252 -17.36 2.87 3.67
CA ILE A 252 -16.06 2.51 4.21
C ILE A 252 -15.52 3.76 4.93
N LYS A 253 -16.08 4.06 6.10
CA LYS A 253 -15.90 5.34 6.81
C LYS A 253 -14.44 5.68 7.06
N ILE A 254 -13.62 4.72 7.52
CA ILE A 254 -12.20 4.94 7.76
C ILE A 254 -11.45 5.42 6.51
N LEU A 255 -11.77 4.85 5.34
CA LEU A 255 -11.18 5.28 4.07
C LEU A 255 -11.72 6.65 3.67
N TYR A 256 -13.02 6.87 3.83
CA TYR A 256 -13.65 8.16 3.52
C TYR A 256 -13.09 9.30 4.37
N ASP A 257 -12.97 9.12 5.69
CA ASP A 257 -12.42 10.10 6.62
C ASP A 257 -10.93 10.33 6.35
N THR A 258 -10.19 9.27 6.04
CA THR A 258 -8.78 9.39 5.63
C THR A 258 -8.63 10.28 4.41
N PHE A 259 -9.47 10.07 3.39
CA PHE A 259 -9.41 10.83 2.16
C PHE A 259 -10.04 12.22 2.28
N SER A 260 -10.93 12.43 3.24
CA SER A 260 -11.48 13.75 3.54
C SER A 260 -10.39 14.70 4.04
N LEU A 261 -9.46 14.21 4.88
CA LEU A 261 -8.30 15.00 5.31
C LEU A 261 -7.36 15.33 4.14
N ILE A 262 -7.13 14.36 3.26
CA ILE A 262 -6.22 14.51 2.12
C ILE A 262 -6.79 15.47 1.05
N SER A 263 -8.10 15.42 0.82
CA SER A 263 -8.78 16.20 -0.22
C SER A 263 -9.20 17.60 0.24
N ALA A 264 -9.38 17.83 1.53
CA ALA A 264 -9.58 19.16 2.08
C ALA A 264 -8.25 19.94 2.15
N SER A 265 -8.32 21.27 2.30
CA SER A 265 -7.16 22.12 2.67
C SER A 265 -6.62 21.86 4.10
N ALA A 266 -6.87 20.66 4.65
CA ALA A 266 -6.53 20.25 6.00
C ALA A 266 -5.30 19.35 6.06
N ILE A 267 -4.82 18.85 4.92
CA ILE A 267 -3.52 18.18 4.86
C ILE A 267 -2.40 19.21 5.13
N PRO A 268 -1.36 18.87 5.90
CA PRO A 268 -0.21 19.76 6.08
C PRO A 268 0.34 20.24 4.72
N GLU A 269 0.59 21.54 4.58
CA GLU A 269 1.10 22.17 3.34
C GLU A 269 2.35 21.45 2.81
N VAL A 270 3.13 20.90 3.74
CA VAL A 270 4.37 20.14 3.52
C VAL A 270 4.15 18.86 2.68
N LEU A 271 2.97 18.24 2.79
CA LEU A 271 2.61 17.00 2.10
C LEU A 271 1.88 17.22 0.78
N GLU A 272 1.23 18.38 0.59
CA GLU A 272 0.41 18.66 -0.59
C GLU A 272 1.10 18.35 -1.93
N PRO A 273 2.35 18.79 -2.18
CA PRO A 273 3.00 18.56 -3.47
C PRO A 273 3.20 17.07 -3.78
N PHE A 274 3.48 16.27 -2.76
CA PHE A 274 3.74 14.84 -2.90
C PHE A 274 2.45 14.07 -3.18
N VAL A 275 1.36 14.44 -2.52
CA VAL A 275 0.03 13.86 -2.79
C VAL A 275 -0.47 14.28 -4.17
N ASP A 276 -0.28 15.54 -4.56
CA ASP A 276 -0.64 16.04 -5.88
C ASP A 276 0.16 15.34 -6.99
N ASP A 277 1.43 14.99 -6.75
CA ASP A 277 2.24 14.18 -7.66
C ASP A 277 1.64 12.78 -7.87
N ILE A 278 1.21 12.10 -6.79
CA ILE A 278 0.53 10.80 -6.90
C ILE A 278 -0.78 10.94 -7.69
N ALA A 279 -1.61 11.93 -7.36
CA ALA A 279 -2.86 12.18 -8.04
C ALA A 279 -2.65 12.49 -9.53
N THR A 280 -1.58 13.22 -9.85
CA THR A 280 -1.17 13.51 -11.23
C THR A 280 -0.86 12.23 -12.00
N ILE A 281 -0.05 11.32 -11.44
CA ILE A 281 0.25 10.04 -12.10
C ILE A 281 -1.05 9.27 -12.43
N LEU A 282 -1.97 9.23 -11.48
CA LEU A 282 -3.27 8.57 -11.65
C LEU A 282 -4.19 9.26 -12.66
N ALA A 283 -4.08 10.59 -12.80
CA ALA A 283 -4.81 11.36 -13.79
C ALA A 283 -4.36 11.06 -15.23
N TYR A 284 -3.05 10.84 -15.43
CA TYR A 284 -2.44 10.53 -16.73
C TYR A 284 -2.26 9.01 -16.98
N THR A 285 -3.05 8.20 -16.27
CA THR A 285 -3.11 6.76 -16.46
C THR A 285 -4.37 6.39 -17.25
N ASP A 286 -4.22 5.49 -18.22
CA ASP A 286 -5.35 4.85 -18.91
C ASP A 286 -6.05 3.90 -17.94
N ILE A 287 -6.90 4.47 -17.07
CA ILE A 287 -7.50 3.73 -15.96
C ILE A 287 -8.41 2.60 -16.44
N GLU A 288 -9.02 2.74 -17.61
CA GLU A 288 -9.93 1.75 -18.18
C GLU A 288 -9.14 0.50 -18.54
N LYS A 289 -8.00 0.68 -19.21
CA LYS A 289 -7.07 -0.42 -19.49
C LYS A 289 -6.50 -1.03 -18.21
N ILE A 290 -6.15 -0.21 -17.20
CA ILE A 290 -5.70 -0.75 -15.91
C ILE A 290 -6.80 -1.59 -15.26
N ARG A 291 -8.05 -1.10 -15.26
CA ARG A 291 -9.19 -1.84 -14.71
C ARG A 291 -9.38 -3.17 -15.44
N GLU A 292 -9.31 -3.19 -16.76
CA GLU A 292 -9.32 -4.42 -17.58
C GLU A 292 -8.19 -5.40 -17.23
N GLU A 293 -6.98 -4.90 -16.97
CA GLU A 293 -5.86 -5.73 -16.52
C GLU A 293 -6.06 -6.28 -15.09
N LEU A 294 -6.80 -5.56 -14.25
CA LEU A 294 -7.08 -5.93 -12.86
C LEU A 294 -8.22 -6.94 -12.69
N HIS A 295 -9.13 -7.04 -13.68
CA HIS A 295 -10.21 -8.02 -13.64
C HIS A 295 -9.66 -9.45 -13.62
N TYR A 296 -10.31 -10.31 -12.84
CA TYR A 296 -9.83 -11.66 -12.64
C TYR A 296 -9.92 -12.47 -13.93
N LYS A 297 -8.86 -13.24 -14.23
CA LYS A 297 -8.85 -14.20 -15.34
C LYS A 297 -8.79 -15.61 -14.78
N LYS A 298 -9.76 -16.45 -15.17
CA LYS A 298 -9.86 -17.84 -14.68
C LYS A 298 -8.56 -18.60 -14.96
N GLY A 299 -8.00 -19.20 -13.90
CA GLY A 299 -6.75 -19.96 -13.97
C GLY A 299 -5.48 -19.11 -14.00
N ALA A 300 -5.59 -17.79 -13.93
CA ALA A 300 -4.47 -16.90 -13.68
C ALA A 300 -4.39 -16.54 -12.19
N ASP A 301 -3.21 -16.11 -11.77
CA ASP A 301 -3.01 -15.46 -10.50
C ASP A 301 -3.81 -14.16 -10.42
N ASP A 302 -4.07 -13.70 -9.20
CA ASP A 302 -4.91 -12.54 -8.92
C ASP A 302 -4.20 -11.23 -9.36
N PRO A 303 -4.72 -10.50 -10.37
CA PRO A 303 -3.99 -9.36 -10.92
C PRO A 303 -3.86 -8.18 -9.94
N LEU A 304 -4.84 -7.98 -9.05
CA LEU A 304 -4.79 -6.92 -8.05
C LEU A 304 -3.77 -7.23 -6.96
N VAL A 305 -3.68 -8.49 -6.58
CA VAL A 305 -2.61 -8.99 -5.71
C VAL A 305 -1.24 -8.74 -6.34
N HIS A 306 -1.05 -9.12 -7.62
CA HIS A 306 0.22 -8.88 -8.30
C HIS A 306 0.57 -7.41 -8.49
N PHE A 307 -0.42 -6.55 -8.68
CA PHE A 307 -0.22 -5.11 -8.67
C PHE A 307 0.36 -4.65 -7.34
N TYR A 308 -0.23 -5.10 -6.22
CA TYR A 308 0.25 -4.78 -4.88
C TYR A 308 1.64 -5.37 -4.59
N GLU A 309 1.92 -6.58 -5.03
CA GLU A 309 3.25 -7.19 -4.95
C GLU A 309 4.30 -6.38 -5.69
N THR A 310 3.99 -6.00 -6.93
CA THR A 310 4.89 -5.20 -7.77
C THR A 310 5.18 -3.87 -7.09
N PHE A 311 4.15 -3.22 -6.52
CA PHE A 311 4.32 -2.00 -5.75
C PHE A 311 5.19 -2.24 -4.52
N LEU A 312 4.93 -3.25 -3.70
CA LEU A 312 5.70 -3.49 -2.47
C LEU A 312 7.16 -3.83 -2.77
N ALA A 313 7.40 -4.64 -3.80
CA ALA A 313 8.74 -4.98 -4.27
C ALA A 313 9.49 -3.73 -4.72
N GLU A 314 8.80 -2.78 -5.37
CA GLU A 314 9.39 -1.52 -5.77
C GLU A 314 9.49 -0.51 -4.62
N TYR A 315 8.59 -0.52 -3.63
CA TYR A 315 8.48 0.45 -2.54
C TYR A 315 9.52 0.19 -1.43
N ASP A 316 9.60 -1.04 -0.93
CA ASP A 316 10.62 -1.46 0.04
C ASP A 316 10.85 -2.99 -0.05
N PRO A 317 11.84 -3.43 -0.83
CA PRO A 317 12.17 -4.85 -0.97
C PRO A 317 12.54 -5.53 0.36
N LYS A 318 13.11 -4.80 1.32
CA LYS A 318 13.54 -5.35 2.61
C LYS A 318 12.34 -5.50 3.55
N LYS A 319 11.47 -4.50 3.64
CA LYS A 319 10.21 -4.61 4.41
C LYS A 319 9.25 -5.62 3.84
N ARG A 320 9.23 -5.85 2.51
CA ARG A 320 8.48 -6.97 1.91
C ARG A 320 8.85 -8.32 2.55
N LYS A 321 10.14 -8.60 2.70
CA LYS A 321 10.63 -9.83 3.35
C LYS A 321 10.44 -9.81 4.86
N ALA A 322 10.65 -8.65 5.50
CA ALA A 322 10.59 -8.52 6.96
C ALA A 322 9.17 -8.56 7.53
N ARG A 323 8.18 -8.02 6.81
CA ARG A 323 6.77 -8.03 7.25
C ARG A 323 6.08 -9.37 6.99
N GLY A 324 6.74 -10.34 6.35
CA GLY A 324 6.20 -11.68 6.12
C GLY A 324 4.91 -11.72 5.32
N VAL A 325 4.59 -10.64 4.58
CA VAL A 325 3.38 -10.53 3.74
C VAL A 325 3.62 -11.36 2.47
N TYR A 326 3.55 -12.68 2.63
CA TYR A 326 3.57 -13.63 1.52
C TYR A 326 2.15 -13.88 1.10
N TYR A 327 1.87 -13.64 -0.17
CA TYR A 327 0.60 -14.01 -0.74
C TYR A 327 0.42 -15.51 -0.70
N THR A 328 -0.73 -15.94 -0.21
CA THR A 328 -1.09 -17.35 -0.18
C THR A 328 -1.35 -17.83 -1.61
N PRO A 329 -0.59 -18.82 -2.11
CA PRO A 329 -0.78 -19.34 -3.46
C PRO A 329 -2.23 -19.78 -3.68
N LEU A 330 -2.83 -19.38 -4.81
CA LEU A 330 -4.22 -19.71 -5.12
C LEU A 330 -4.54 -21.22 -5.05
N PRO A 331 -3.66 -22.15 -5.47
CA PRO A 331 -3.92 -23.58 -5.32
C PRO A 331 -4.11 -24.01 -3.86
N VAL A 332 -3.32 -23.44 -2.93
CA VAL A 332 -3.43 -23.72 -1.49
C VAL A 332 -4.77 -23.19 -0.97
N VAL A 333 -5.10 -21.93 -1.28
CA VAL A 333 -6.36 -21.31 -0.87
C VAL A 333 -7.55 -22.10 -1.39
N SER A 334 -7.52 -22.46 -2.68
CA SER A 334 -8.60 -23.22 -3.30
C SER A 334 -8.74 -24.62 -2.73
N TYR A 335 -7.64 -25.29 -2.40
CA TYR A 335 -7.67 -26.59 -1.72
C TYR A 335 -8.39 -26.51 -0.37
N ILE A 336 -7.99 -25.54 0.47
CA ILE A 336 -8.61 -25.34 1.80
C ILE A 336 -10.10 -25.01 1.64
N ALA A 337 -10.44 -24.00 0.83
CA ALA A 337 -11.82 -23.54 0.68
C ALA A 337 -12.71 -24.65 0.09
N ARG A 338 -12.26 -25.39 -0.94
CA ARG A 338 -13.05 -26.49 -1.50
C ARG A 338 -13.21 -27.65 -0.51
N SER A 339 -12.19 -27.95 0.29
CA SER A 339 -12.28 -28.98 1.34
C SER A 339 -13.30 -28.60 2.41
N ILE A 340 -13.27 -27.34 2.88
CA ILE A 340 -14.28 -26.83 3.82
C ILE A 340 -15.68 -26.90 3.20
N ASN A 341 -15.83 -26.50 1.94
CA ASN A 341 -17.12 -26.56 1.24
C ASN A 341 -17.68 -27.99 1.15
N ILE A 342 -16.82 -29.00 0.99
CA ILE A 342 -17.20 -30.41 1.05
C ILE A 342 -17.65 -30.78 2.48
N LEU A 343 -16.85 -30.44 3.49
CA LEU A 343 -17.17 -30.72 4.89
C LEU A 343 -18.50 -30.06 5.34
N LEU A 344 -18.77 -28.83 4.91
CA LEU A 344 -20.05 -28.15 5.14
C LEU A 344 -21.24 -28.97 4.63
N LYS A 345 -21.12 -29.55 3.43
CA LYS A 345 -22.16 -30.38 2.81
C LYS A 345 -22.31 -31.73 3.51
N GLU A 346 -21.21 -32.40 3.79
CA GLU A 346 -21.21 -33.78 4.28
C GLU A 346 -21.47 -33.89 5.79
N LYS A 347 -21.03 -32.90 6.58
CA LYS A 347 -21.00 -32.98 8.04
C LYS A 347 -21.96 -32.01 8.73
N PHE A 348 -22.25 -30.86 8.12
CA PHE A 348 -23.07 -29.80 8.72
C PHE A 348 -24.44 -29.60 8.05
N GLY A 349 -24.81 -30.47 7.09
CA GLY A 349 -26.08 -30.40 6.38
C GLY A 349 -26.27 -29.14 5.53
N LYS A 350 -25.19 -28.40 5.23
CA LYS A 350 -25.22 -27.17 4.44
C LYS A 350 -25.17 -27.54 2.96
N GLN A 351 -26.33 -27.87 2.38
CA GLN A 351 -26.47 -28.47 1.04
C GLN A 351 -25.70 -27.72 -0.08
N PHE A 352 -25.63 -26.39 -0.01
CA PHE A 352 -24.95 -25.54 -0.99
C PHE A 352 -23.58 -25.04 -0.49
N GLY A 353 -23.02 -25.74 0.51
CA GLY A 353 -21.75 -25.41 1.16
C GLY A 353 -21.71 -23.96 1.59
N PHE A 354 -20.73 -23.20 1.11
CA PHE A 354 -20.55 -21.78 1.41
C PHE A 354 -21.72 -20.87 1.01
N ALA A 355 -22.58 -21.26 0.06
CA ALA A 355 -23.76 -20.48 -0.31
C ALA A 355 -24.96 -20.72 0.63
N SER A 356 -24.86 -21.69 1.55
CA SER A 356 -25.98 -22.06 2.42
C SER A 356 -26.20 -21.04 3.52
N GLU A 357 -27.47 -20.71 3.79
CA GLU A 357 -27.83 -19.86 4.92
C GLU A 357 -27.30 -20.41 6.27
N GLY A 358 -26.89 -19.49 7.15
CA GLY A 358 -26.29 -19.80 8.44
C GLY A 358 -24.87 -20.38 8.36
N VAL A 359 -24.15 -20.20 7.25
CA VAL A 359 -22.70 -20.42 7.17
C VAL A 359 -21.96 -19.11 7.45
N THR A 360 -21.59 -18.88 8.70
CA THR A 360 -20.75 -17.73 9.08
C THR A 360 -19.27 -18.06 8.85
N LEU A 361 -18.55 -17.14 8.20
CA LEU A 361 -17.14 -17.27 7.84
C LEU A 361 -16.32 -16.18 8.51
N LEU A 362 -15.16 -16.51 9.07
CA LEU A 362 -14.17 -15.53 9.53
C LEU A 362 -12.78 -15.85 8.96
N ASP A 363 -12.17 -14.86 8.33
CA ASP A 363 -10.71 -14.85 8.11
C ASP A 363 -10.03 -13.91 9.13
N PRO A 364 -9.34 -14.46 10.15
CA PRO A 364 -8.79 -13.65 11.22
C PRO A 364 -7.52 -12.88 10.82
N ALA A 365 -6.90 -13.17 9.67
CA ALA A 365 -5.67 -12.52 9.22
C ALA A 365 -5.70 -12.41 7.70
N SER A 366 -6.62 -11.59 7.22
CA SER A 366 -7.14 -11.74 5.87
C SER A 366 -6.25 -11.20 4.76
N GLY A 367 -5.31 -10.32 5.10
CA GLY A 367 -4.43 -9.65 4.16
C GLY A 367 -5.27 -8.89 3.13
N THR A 368 -5.30 -9.44 1.92
CA THR A 368 -6.06 -8.88 0.79
C THR A 368 -7.35 -9.65 0.50
N LEU A 369 -7.92 -10.36 1.48
CA LEU A 369 -9.16 -11.15 1.37
C LEU A 369 -9.09 -12.33 0.38
N THR A 370 -7.95 -12.99 0.25
CA THR A 370 -7.82 -14.08 -0.74
C THR A 370 -8.69 -15.31 -0.38
N PHE A 371 -8.80 -15.65 0.91
CA PHE A 371 -9.68 -16.74 1.36
C PHE A 371 -11.17 -16.40 1.21
N PRO A 372 -11.70 -15.28 1.74
CA PRO A 372 -13.09 -14.88 1.50
C PRO A 372 -13.44 -14.75 0.02
N ALA A 373 -12.56 -14.17 -0.80
CA ALA A 373 -12.77 -14.10 -2.25
C ALA A 373 -12.92 -15.49 -2.89
N ASN A 374 -12.18 -16.50 -2.43
CA ASN A 374 -12.32 -17.87 -2.93
C ASN A 374 -13.64 -18.52 -2.48
N ALA A 375 -14.05 -18.31 -1.23
CA ALA A 375 -15.35 -18.76 -0.73
C ALA A 375 -16.49 -18.15 -1.54
N ILE A 376 -16.46 -16.84 -1.82
CA ILE A 376 -17.47 -16.15 -2.66
C ILE A 376 -17.57 -16.78 -4.05
N ARG A 377 -16.43 -17.10 -4.69
CA ARG A 377 -16.42 -17.79 -5.99
C ARG A 377 -17.06 -19.17 -5.89
N ILE A 378 -16.73 -19.94 -4.85
CA ILE A 378 -17.35 -21.24 -4.59
C ILE A 378 -18.85 -21.09 -4.35
N SER A 379 -19.30 -20.07 -3.62
CA SER A 379 -20.71 -19.78 -3.41
C SER A 379 -21.43 -19.52 -4.72
N LYS A 380 -20.83 -18.77 -5.65
CA LYS A 380 -21.38 -18.58 -7.01
C LYS A 380 -21.43 -19.91 -7.77
N GLU A 381 -20.36 -20.70 -7.73
CA GLU A 381 -20.34 -22.03 -8.36
C GLU A 381 -21.44 -22.95 -7.82
N GLU A 382 -21.72 -22.94 -6.51
CA GLU A 382 -22.80 -23.75 -5.93
C GLU A 382 -24.18 -23.18 -6.27
N ALA A 383 -24.34 -21.85 -6.30
CA ALA A 383 -25.57 -21.19 -6.71
C ALA A 383 -25.94 -21.51 -8.17
N ASP A 384 -24.94 -21.54 -9.06
CA ASP A 384 -25.14 -21.82 -10.49
C ASP A 384 -25.49 -23.29 -10.78
N LYS A 385 -25.11 -24.22 -9.88
CA LYS A 385 -25.40 -25.65 -10.04
C LYS A 385 -26.85 -26.01 -9.74
N SER A 386 -27.56 -25.21 -8.96
CA SER A 386 -28.91 -25.54 -8.52
C SER A 386 -29.77 -24.30 -8.32
N PRO A 387 -30.94 -24.19 -8.99
CA PRO A 387 -31.87 -23.09 -8.75
C PRO A 387 -32.39 -23.06 -7.29
N ASN A 388 -32.32 -24.18 -6.57
CA ASN A 388 -32.73 -24.28 -5.17
C ASN A 388 -31.77 -23.57 -4.20
N ALA A 389 -30.56 -23.21 -4.65
CA ALA A 389 -29.63 -22.42 -3.84
C ALA A 389 -30.12 -20.97 -3.62
N GLY A 390 -31.06 -20.52 -4.44
CA GLY A 390 -31.59 -19.16 -4.42
C GLY A 390 -30.91 -18.24 -5.42
N SER A 391 -31.43 -17.01 -5.52
CA SER A 391 -30.88 -15.99 -6.42
C SER A 391 -29.51 -15.52 -5.93
N TRP A 392 -28.52 -15.46 -6.82
CA TRP A 392 -27.20 -14.91 -6.52
C TRP A 392 -27.25 -13.52 -5.86
N LEU A 393 -28.14 -12.65 -6.33
CA LEU A 393 -28.35 -11.31 -5.75
C LEU A 393 -28.71 -11.40 -4.25
N GLN A 394 -29.61 -12.32 -3.90
CA GLN A 394 -30.06 -12.51 -2.52
C GLN A 394 -28.98 -13.20 -1.66
N ILE A 395 -28.25 -14.16 -2.22
CA ILE A 395 -27.11 -14.80 -1.56
C ILE A 395 -26.06 -13.74 -1.22
N VAL A 396 -25.74 -12.82 -2.13
CA VAL A 396 -24.78 -11.75 -1.84
C VAL A 396 -25.31 -10.82 -0.74
N LYS A 397 -26.52 -10.26 -0.91
CA LYS A 397 -27.07 -9.25 0.01
C LYS A 397 -27.37 -9.78 1.41
N ASN A 398 -27.98 -10.95 1.49
CA ASN A 398 -28.52 -11.45 2.76
C ASN A 398 -27.60 -12.41 3.47
N HIS A 399 -26.60 -12.95 2.79
CA HIS A 399 -25.69 -13.92 3.36
C HIS A 399 -24.24 -13.46 3.27
N ILE A 400 -23.64 -13.37 2.08
CA ILE A 400 -22.20 -13.06 1.94
C ILE A 400 -21.82 -11.72 2.60
N LEU A 401 -22.55 -10.64 2.33
CA LEU A 401 -22.23 -9.32 2.92
C LEU A 401 -22.59 -9.21 4.41
N LYS A 402 -23.30 -10.19 4.99
CA LYS A 402 -23.74 -10.16 6.40
C LYS A 402 -22.97 -11.14 7.29
N ASP A 403 -22.60 -12.29 6.74
CA ASP A 403 -22.12 -13.45 7.48
C ASP A 403 -20.64 -13.78 7.20
N TYR A 404 -20.01 -13.10 6.23
CA TYR A 404 -18.58 -13.28 5.95
C TYR A 404 -17.80 -12.11 6.53
N TYR A 405 -16.97 -12.44 7.51
CA TYR A 405 -16.16 -11.52 8.28
C TYR A 405 -14.68 -11.70 7.96
N ALA A 406 -13.94 -10.61 8.07
CA ALA A 406 -12.50 -10.63 7.95
C ALA A 406 -11.86 -9.56 8.84
N PHE A 407 -10.69 -9.87 9.39
CA PHE A 407 -9.87 -8.93 10.13
C PHE A 407 -8.57 -8.68 9.38
N GLU A 408 -8.11 -7.44 9.42
CA GLU A 408 -6.82 -7.04 8.90
C GLU A 408 -6.21 -5.99 9.81
N LEU A 409 -4.90 -6.05 10.01
CA LEU A 409 -4.16 -5.12 10.87
C LEU A 409 -3.65 -3.90 10.09
N LEU A 410 -3.34 -4.09 8.80
CA LEU A 410 -2.70 -3.09 7.95
C LEU A 410 -3.70 -2.38 7.02
N MET A 411 -3.63 -1.05 7.01
CA MET A 411 -4.55 -0.20 6.25
C MET A 411 -4.45 -0.40 4.71
N ALA A 412 -3.25 -0.61 4.17
CA ALA A 412 -3.11 -0.80 2.73
C ALA A 412 -3.72 -2.13 2.23
N PRO A 413 -3.43 -3.31 2.83
CA PRO A 413 -4.18 -4.53 2.56
C PRO A 413 -5.69 -4.40 2.79
N TYR A 414 -6.12 -3.65 3.82
CA TYR A 414 -7.54 -3.37 4.05
C TYR A 414 -8.22 -2.68 2.85
N ILE A 415 -7.60 -1.62 2.30
CA ILE A 415 -8.11 -0.91 1.11
C ILE A 415 -8.15 -1.85 -0.10
N ILE A 416 -7.08 -2.63 -0.30
CA ILE A 416 -7.00 -3.61 -1.39
C ILE A 416 -8.06 -4.69 -1.25
N GLY A 417 -8.35 -5.16 -0.03
CA GLY A 417 -9.42 -6.11 0.24
C GLY A 417 -10.78 -5.61 -0.22
N HIS A 418 -11.17 -4.40 0.20
CA HIS A 418 -12.44 -3.80 -0.25
C HIS A 418 -12.50 -3.60 -1.76
N LEU A 419 -11.40 -3.17 -2.39
CA LEU A 419 -11.31 -3.05 -3.84
C LEU A 419 -11.46 -4.42 -4.53
N LYS A 420 -10.80 -5.45 -4.01
CA LYS A 420 -10.85 -6.82 -4.52
C LYS A 420 -12.25 -7.38 -4.50
N ILE A 421 -12.97 -7.24 -3.38
CA ILE A 421 -14.34 -7.75 -3.27
C ILE A 421 -15.28 -6.99 -4.20
N SER A 422 -15.09 -5.68 -4.36
CA SER A 422 -15.86 -4.89 -5.33
C SER A 422 -15.68 -5.41 -6.76
N LEU A 423 -14.43 -5.57 -7.20
CA LEU A 423 -14.13 -6.07 -8.56
C LEU A 423 -14.61 -7.52 -8.74
N LEU A 424 -14.42 -8.36 -7.71
CA LEU A 424 -14.90 -9.74 -7.72
C LEU A 424 -16.41 -9.81 -7.88
N LEU A 425 -17.16 -9.06 -7.08
CA LEU A 425 -18.61 -9.09 -7.15
C LEU A 425 -19.09 -8.54 -8.50
N GLU A 426 -18.45 -7.51 -9.04
CA GLU A 426 -18.73 -7.02 -10.40
C GLU A 426 -18.51 -8.10 -11.46
N ASP A 427 -17.40 -8.86 -11.38
CA ASP A 427 -17.11 -10.01 -12.25
C ASP A 427 -18.15 -11.13 -12.11
N LEU A 428 -18.74 -11.26 -10.93
CA LEU A 428 -19.81 -12.20 -10.61
C LEU A 428 -21.21 -11.57 -10.77
N GLU A 429 -21.34 -10.53 -11.59
CA GLU A 429 -22.62 -9.91 -11.97
C GLU A 429 -23.38 -9.24 -10.81
N TYR A 430 -22.68 -8.83 -9.76
CA TYR A 430 -23.21 -8.07 -8.63
C TYR A 430 -22.49 -6.72 -8.48
N LYS A 431 -23.23 -5.62 -8.63
CA LYS A 431 -22.68 -4.27 -8.37
C LYS A 431 -23.08 -3.83 -6.97
N LEU A 432 -22.09 -3.50 -6.15
CA LEU A 432 -22.31 -2.95 -4.81
C LEU A 432 -23.15 -1.67 -4.88
N GLU A 433 -24.22 -1.62 -4.10
CA GLU A 433 -25.02 -0.43 -3.85
C GLU A 433 -24.36 0.45 -2.77
N ASN A 434 -24.82 1.69 -2.60
CA ASN A 434 -24.18 2.67 -1.70
C ASN A 434 -24.09 2.22 -0.23
N ASN A 435 -24.96 1.31 0.22
CA ASN A 435 -24.96 0.77 1.57
C ASN A 435 -24.27 -0.60 1.67
N ASP A 436 -23.89 -1.22 0.55
CA ASP A 436 -23.30 -2.55 0.54
C ASP A 436 -21.83 -2.48 0.97
N ARG A 437 -21.50 -3.16 2.06
CA ARG A 437 -20.13 -3.27 2.57
C ARG A 437 -19.83 -4.72 2.91
N PHE A 438 -18.68 -5.22 2.47
CA PHE A 438 -18.13 -6.48 2.98
C PHE A 438 -17.58 -6.27 4.41
N GLN A 439 -17.80 -7.22 5.32
CA GLN A 439 -17.44 -7.10 6.74
C GLN A 439 -15.95 -7.37 6.98
N LEU A 440 -15.10 -6.61 6.28
CA LEU A 440 -13.67 -6.49 6.56
C LEU A 440 -13.46 -5.34 7.55
N TYR A 441 -12.85 -5.64 8.70
CA TYR A 441 -12.56 -4.68 9.75
C TYR A 441 -11.06 -4.48 9.96
N LEU A 442 -10.67 -3.23 10.22
CA LEU A 442 -9.30 -2.88 10.57
C LEU A 442 -9.10 -3.04 12.09
N THR A 443 -8.44 -4.12 12.51
CA THR A 443 -8.28 -4.45 13.94
C THR A 443 -7.09 -5.39 14.16
N ASN A 444 -6.60 -5.48 15.40
CA ASN A 444 -5.79 -6.60 15.84
C ASN A 444 -6.68 -7.74 16.34
N THR A 445 -6.63 -8.91 15.70
CA THR A 445 -7.43 -10.09 16.07
C THR A 445 -7.24 -10.56 17.51
N LEU A 446 -6.01 -10.46 18.02
CA LEU A 446 -5.64 -10.96 19.35
C LEU A 446 -5.86 -9.92 20.46
N ASP A 447 -6.28 -8.71 20.09
CA ASP A 447 -6.61 -7.66 21.03
C ASP A 447 -8.11 -7.67 21.40
N PHE A 448 -8.36 -7.70 22.70
CA PHE A 448 -9.68 -7.69 23.34
C PHE A 448 -9.82 -6.53 24.34
N SER A 449 -8.81 -5.66 24.44
CA SER A 449 -8.78 -4.59 25.42
C SER A 449 -9.94 -3.61 25.24
N GLU A 450 -10.46 -3.12 26.36
CA GLU A 450 -11.37 -1.97 26.37
C GLU A 450 -10.54 -0.72 26.10
N HIS A 451 -10.76 -0.12 24.93
CA HIS A 451 -10.17 1.16 24.60
C HIS A 451 -11.08 2.25 25.16
N ALA A 452 -10.51 3.28 25.80
CA ALA A 452 -11.30 4.42 26.23
C ALA A 452 -11.97 5.01 25.00
N ALA A 453 -13.30 4.98 24.96
CA ALA A 453 -14.07 5.40 23.79
C ALA A 453 -13.73 6.86 23.44
N GLN A 454 -12.83 7.07 22.47
CA GLN A 454 -12.51 8.38 21.91
C GLN A 454 -13.62 8.84 20.95
N LYS A 455 -14.88 8.51 21.27
CA LYS A 455 -16.08 8.77 20.44
C LYS A 455 -16.28 10.26 20.17
N GLU A 456 -15.69 11.11 21.00
CA GLU A 456 -15.75 12.57 20.88
C GLU A 456 -14.74 13.16 19.90
N ILE A 457 -13.74 12.39 19.42
CA ILE A 457 -12.72 12.87 18.46
C ILE A 457 -13.20 12.60 17.03
N PRO A 458 -13.58 13.61 16.23
CA PRO A 458 -14.09 13.40 14.87
C PRO A 458 -13.03 12.83 13.89
N GLY A 459 -13.48 12.33 12.74
CA GLY A 459 -12.61 11.91 11.64
C GLY A 459 -12.05 10.50 11.79
N ILE A 460 -10.79 10.29 11.36
CA ILE A 460 -10.18 8.96 11.27
C ILE A 460 -10.16 8.23 12.62
N VAL A 461 -9.91 8.96 13.71
CA VAL A 461 -9.85 8.38 15.06
C VAL A 461 -11.19 7.76 15.43
N HIS A 462 -12.30 8.48 15.22
CA HIS A 462 -13.64 7.94 15.42
C HIS A 462 -13.89 6.68 14.57
N SER A 463 -13.56 6.74 13.28
CA SER A 463 -13.71 5.61 12.36
C SER A 463 -12.89 4.39 12.80
N LEU A 464 -11.66 4.57 13.29
CA LEU A 464 -10.84 3.49 13.85
C LEU A 464 -11.49 2.86 15.09
N THR A 465 -12.04 3.69 15.99
CA THR A 465 -12.79 3.19 17.15
C THR A 465 -14.00 2.36 16.72
N GLU A 466 -14.79 2.84 15.76
CA GLU A 466 -15.94 2.08 15.23
C GLU A 466 -15.51 0.75 14.59
N GLU A 467 -14.44 0.73 13.79
CA GLU A 467 -13.89 -0.51 13.21
C GLU A 467 -13.48 -1.51 14.29
N SER A 468 -12.81 -1.04 15.36
CA SER A 468 -12.40 -1.88 16.48
C SER A 468 -13.60 -2.41 17.29
N GLU A 469 -14.61 -1.57 17.54
CA GLU A 469 -15.84 -1.97 18.24
C GLU A 469 -16.64 -3.02 17.47
N GLU A 470 -16.85 -2.82 16.17
CA GLU A 470 -17.56 -3.80 15.33
C GLU A 470 -16.77 -5.11 15.22
N ALA A 471 -15.45 -5.02 15.07
CA ALA A 471 -14.60 -6.21 15.12
C ALA A 471 -14.69 -6.92 16.47
N LYS A 472 -14.76 -6.18 17.59
CA LYS A 472 -14.93 -6.76 18.92
C LYS A 472 -16.26 -7.49 19.06
N LYS A 473 -17.36 -6.97 18.51
CA LYS A 473 -18.65 -7.70 18.47
C LYS A 473 -18.54 -9.00 17.68
N VAL A 474 -17.84 -8.99 16.53
CA VAL A 474 -17.60 -10.21 15.75
C VAL A 474 -16.72 -11.19 16.52
N LYS A 475 -15.71 -10.71 17.24
CA LYS A 475 -14.96 -11.52 18.18
C LYS A 475 -15.95 -12.03 19.23
N GLU A 476 -16.46 -11.26 20.15
CA GLU A 476 -17.07 -11.78 21.38
C GLU A 476 -18.46 -12.40 21.22
N GLU A 477 -19.29 -11.91 20.29
CA GLU A 477 -20.73 -12.20 20.27
C GLU A 477 -21.17 -13.09 19.10
N LYS A 478 -20.47 -13.07 17.97
CA LYS A 478 -20.90 -13.79 16.76
C LYS A 478 -20.47 -15.27 16.81
N GLU A 479 -21.43 -16.15 16.58
CA GLU A 479 -21.17 -17.56 16.35
C GLU A 479 -20.59 -17.76 14.95
N ILE A 480 -19.34 -18.23 14.88
CA ILE A 480 -18.62 -18.47 13.64
C ILE A 480 -18.56 -19.97 13.35
N LEU A 481 -19.09 -20.39 12.21
CA LEU A 481 -19.08 -21.79 11.79
C LEU A 481 -17.77 -22.16 11.09
N VAL A 482 -17.20 -21.25 10.30
CA VAL A 482 -15.97 -21.49 9.52
C VAL A 482 -14.92 -20.44 9.85
N ILE A 483 -13.74 -20.88 10.23
CA ILE A 483 -12.56 -20.02 10.34
C ILE A 483 -11.50 -20.53 9.37
N MET A 484 -11.06 -19.70 8.44
CA MET A 484 -9.97 -20.08 7.53
C MET A 484 -9.03 -18.92 7.21
N GLY A 485 -7.78 -19.23 6.91
CA GLY A 485 -6.81 -18.18 6.62
C GLY A 485 -5.37 -18.66 6.56
N ASN A 486 -4.47 -17.69 6.42
CA ASN A 486 -3.03 -17.85 6.53
C ASN A 486 -2.50 -16.90 7.63
N PRO A 487 -2.46 -17.34 8.89
CA PRO A 487 -2.01 -16.49 9.99
C PRO A 487 -0.51 -16.13 9.88
N PRO A 488 -0.05 -15.03 10.50
CA PRO A 488 1.36 -14.63 10.44
C PRO A 488 2.28 -15.59 11.19
N TYR A 489 3.54 -15.73 10.72
CA TYR A 489 4.57 -16.58 11.33
C TYR A 489 5.64 -15.71 11.98
N SER A 490 5.51 -15.45 13.28
CA SER A 490 6.45 -14.63 14.03
C SER A 490 6.53 -15.06 15.48
N VAL A 491 7.70 -15.59 15.85
CA VAL A 491 8.04 -16.01 17.21
C VAL A 491 8.32 -14.81 18.14
N SER A 492 8.81 -13.70 17.59
CA SER A 492 9.07 -12.45 18.31
C SER A 492 8.14 -11.37 17.76
N SER A 493 6.91 -11.36 18.27
CA SER A 493 5.83 -10.49 17.80
C SER A 493 5.33 -9.58 18.92
N SER A 494 4.88 -8.37 18.56
CA SER A 494 4.16 -7.47 19.45
C SER A 494 2.73 -7.91 19.71
N ASN A 495 2.23 -8.92 18.98
CA ASN A 495 0.96 -9.57 19.27
C ASN A 495 1.03 -10.37 20.57
N ILE A 496 0.55 -9.79 21.67
CA ILE A 496 0.55 -10.42 22.99
C ILE A 496 -0.88 -10.74 23.39
N ILE A 497 -1.14 -12.01 23.73
CA ILE A 497 -2.40 -12.38 24.39
C ILE A 497 -2.28 -11.94 25.85
N GLN A 498 -3.03 -10.92 26.22
CA GLN A 498 -3.06 -10.38 27.58
C GLN A 498 -3.71 -11.37 28.56
N LYS A 499 -3.36 -11.27 29.85
CA LYS A 499 -3.85 -12.20 30.90
C LYS A 499 -5.36 -12.13 31.14
N ASP A 500 -5.94 -10.97 30.94
CA ASP A 500 -7.38 -10.68 31.04
C ASP A 500 -8.14 -11.06 29.75
N SER A 501 -7.44 -11.47 28.70
CA SER A 501 -8.06 -11.87 27.45
C SER A 501 -8.82 -13.19 27.60
N PRO A 502 -10.02 -13.32 27.00
CA PRO A 502 -10.85 -14.52 27.17
C PRO A 502 -10.26 -15.79 26.54
N LEU A 503 -9.29 -15.69 25.62
CA LEU A 503 -8.57 -16.85 25.09
C LEU A 503 -7.30 -17.22 25.87
N TYR A 504 -6.92 -16.44 26.89
CA TYR A 504 -5.64 -16.61 27.61
C TYR A 504 -5.50 -18.00 28.20
N GLU A 505 -6.51 -18.49 28.93
CA GLU A 505 -6.49 -19.82 29.56
C GLU A 505 -6.35 -20.95 28.54
N LEU A 506 -7.05 -20.85 27.40
CA LEU A 506 -6.93 -21.84 26.33
C LEU A 506 -5.52 -21.84 25.73
N TYR A 507 -4.97 -20.65 25.43
CA TYR A 507 -3.63 -20.52 24.89
C TYR A 507 -2.55 -21.02 25.87
N GLU A 508 -2.70 -20.77 27.16
CA GLU A 508 -1.78 -21.25 28.20
C GLU A 508 -1.87 -22.77 28.38
N SER A 509 -3.03 -23.37 28.13
CA SER A 509 -3.20 -24.83 28.16
C SER A 509 -2.33 -25.57 27.12
N TYR A 510 -1.90 -24.89 26.05
CA TYR A 510 -0.95 -25.42 25.07
C TYR A 510 0.48 -25.54 25.61
N LYS A 511 0.72 -25.08 26.85
CA LYS A 511 2.05 -24.96 27.44
C LYS A 511 2.14 -25.59 28.83
N GLU A 512 1.10 -26.26 29.31
CA GLU A 512 0.93 -26.66 30.72
C GLU A 512 2.03 -27.60 31.25
N ILE A 513 2.27 -28.71 30.56
CA ILE A 513 3.25 -29.75 30.93
C ILE A 513 4.62 -29.33 30.42
N VAL A 514 4.71 -28.89 29.17
CA VAL A 514 5.98 -28.52 28.52
C VAL A 514 6.69 -27.38 29.24
N ARG A 515 5.97 -26.45 29.88
CA ARG A 515 6.59 -25.37 30.68
C ARG A 515 7.34 -25.89 31.91
N LYS A 516 6.97 -27.06 32.42
CA LYS A 516 7.63 -27.70 33.57
C LYS A 516 8.78 -28.61 33.14
N GLU A 517 8.70 -29.16 31.93
CA GLU A 517 9.61 -30.21 31.46
C GLU A 517 10.67 -29.73 30.46
N GLU A 518 10.41 -28.63 29.73
CA GLU A 518 11.27 -28.17 28.63
C GLU A 518 11.99 -26.86 28.96
N LYS A 519 13.27 -26.78 28.58
CA LYS A 519 14.11 -25.60 28.86
C LYS A 519 13.76 -24.38 28.02
N ASN A 520 13.32 -24.57 26.78
CA ASN A 520 13.00 -23.49 25.86
C ASN A 520 11.66 -23.73 25.16
N ILE A 521 10.62 -23.08 25.67
CA ILE A 521 9.26 -23.11 25.11
C ILE A 521 8.94 -21.86 24.28
N GLN A 522 9.90 -20.97 24.08
CA GLN A 522 9.69 -19.68 23.41
C GLN A 522 9.06 -19.80 22.00
N PRO A 523 9.34 -20.85 21.19
CA PRO A 523 8.65 -21.02 19.91
C PRO A 523 7.12 -21.24 20.02
N LEU A 524 6.58 -21.60 21.20
CA LEU A 524 5.13 -21.64 21.43
C LEU A 524 4.48 -20.25 21.50
N SER A 525 5.28 -19.20 21.43
CA SER A 525 4.82 -17.81 21.30
C SER A 525 4.74 -17.34 19.84
N ASP A 526 4.90 -18.23 18.87
CA ASP A 526 4.68 -17.93 17.45
C ASP A 526 3.22 -17.52 17.19
N ASP A 527 3.03 -16.47 16.39
CA ASP A 527 1.72 -15.94 16.07
C ASP A 527 0.79 -16.97 15.43
N TYR A 528 1.27 -17.89 14.59
CA TYR A 528 0.38 -18.92 14.02
C TYR A 528 -0.27 -19.78 15.11
N ILE A 529 0.40 -20.01 16.24
CA ILE A 529 -0.13 -20.75 17.38
C ILE A 529 -1.19 -19.92 18.11
N LYS A 530 -0.95 -18.61 18.27
CA LYS A 530 -1.92 -17.68 18.86
C LYS A 530 -3.19 -17.60 18.02
N PHE A 531 -3.06 -17.57 16.69
CA PHE A 531 -4.20 -17.57 15.78
C PHE A 531 -4.93 -18.92 15.74
N ILE A 532 -4.23 -20.05 15.85
CA ILE A 532 -4.88 -21.35 16.10
C ILE A 532 -5.61 -21.34 17.44
N ALA A 533 -5.04 -20.76 18.51
CA ALA A 533 -5.70 -20.65 19.80
C ALA A 533 -6.95 -19.77 19.74
N PHE A 534 -6.91 -18.64 19.02
CA PHE A 534 -8.09 -17.80 18.77
C PHE A 534 -9.18 -18.58 18.03
N ALA A 535 -8.83 -19.24 16.93
CA ALA A 535 -9.79 -20.01 16.14
C ALA A 535 -10.37 -21.18 16.94
N HIS A 536 -9.53 -21.88 17.71
CA HIS A 536 -9.94 -22.96 18.60
C HIS A 536 -10.90 -22.43 19.68
N TRP A 537 -10.55 -21.34 20.36
CA TRP A 537 -11.43 -20.69 21.34
C TRP A 537 -12.79 -20.35 20.73
N LYS A 538 -12.81 -19.85 19.49
CA LYS A 538 -14.05 -19.52 18.80
C LYS A 538 -14.93 -20.68 18.43
N ILE A 539 -14.37 -21.72 17.82
CA ILE A 539 -15.15 -22.91 17.50
C ILE A 539 -15.61 -23.62 18.79
N LYS A 540 -14.79 -23.59 19.85
CA LYS A 540 -15.18 -24.15 21.15
C LYS A 540 -16.37 -23.42 21.77
N GLN A 541 -16.43 -22.08 21.65
CA GLN A 541 -17.58 -21.30 22.09
C GLN A 541 -18.84 -21.57 21.27
N ALA A 542 -18.70 -21.66 19.94
CA ALA A 542 -19.81 -21.99 19.05
C ALA A 542 -20.33 -23.43 19.22
N GLY A 543 -19.53 -24.32 19.83
CA GLY A 543 -19.87 -25.71 20.07
C GLY A 543 -19.68 -26.62 18.84
N GLN A 544 -19.66 -26.07 17.63
CA GLN A 544 -19.45 -26.78 16.37
C GLN A 544 -18.73 -25.86 15.36
N GLY A 545 -18.08 -26.44 14.35
CA GLY A 545 -17.54 -25.70 13.22
C GLY A 545 -16.27 -26.28 12.63
N ILE A 546 -15.67 -25.53 11.70
CA ILE A 546 -14.53 -25.95 10.89
C ILE A 546 -13.44 -24.88 10.96
N ILE A 547 -12.21 -25.31 11.25
CA ILE A 547 -11.01 -24.47 11.11
C ILE A 547 -10.20 -25.00 9.94
N GLY A 548 -9.81 -24.15 8.98
CA GLY A 548 -8.92 -24.52 7.88
C GLY A 548 -7.81 -23.51 7.64
N MET A 549 -6.57 -23.86 7.98
CA MET A 549 -5.44 -22.92 7.91
C MET A 549 -4.23 -23.54 7.22
N ILE A 550 -3.44 -22.71 6.55
CA ILE A 550 -2.05 -23.04 6.22
C ILE A 550 -1.13 -22.38 7.24
N THR A 551 -0.29 -23.18 7.90
CA THR A 551 0.57 -22.74 8.99
C THR A 551 1.98 -23.32 8.88
N ASN A 552 2.90 -22.79 9.68
CA ASN A 552 4.18 -23.44 9.93
C ASN A 552 3.95 -24.88 10.46
N ASN A 553 4.59 -25.88 9.87
CA ASN A 553 4.38 -27.28 10.20
C ASN A 553 5.13 -27.78 11.46
N SER A 554 5.84 -26.89 12.17
CA SER A 554 6.68 -27.27 13.33
C SER A 554 5.92 -27.93 14.49
N TYR A 555 4.60 -27.70 14.61
CA TYR A 555 3.78 -28.32 15.64
C TYR A 555 3.48 -29.80 15.39
N LEU A 556 3.69 -30.31 14.17
CA LEU A 556 3.38 -31.71 13.82
C LEU A 556 4.24 -32.69 14.62
N ASP A 557 5.55 -32.41 14.72
CA ASP A 557 6.53 -33.29 15.36
C ASP A 557 7.35 -32.61 16.47
N GLY A 558 7.20 -31.29 16.66
CA GLY A 558 7.98 -30.56 17.65
C GLY A 558 7.68 -31.02 19.08
N LEU A 559 8.74 -31.29 19.85
CA LEU A 559 8.69 -31.79 21.23
C LEU A 559 7.84 -30.89 22.14
N ILE A 560 8.05 -29.57 22.05
CA ILE A 560 7.37 -28.56 22.87
C ILE A 560 5.89 -28.37 22.50
N HIS A 561 5.43 -28.87 21.35
CA HIS A 561 4.04 -28.72 20.89
C HIS A 561 3.12 -29.86 21.34
N ARG A 562 3.59 -30.78 22.19
CA ARG A 562 2.80 -31.95 22.62
C ARG A 562 1.51 -31.59 23.37
N ASP A 563 1.54 -30.53 24.17
CA ASP A 563 0.35 -30.04 24.88
C ASP A 563 -0.67 -29.43 23.92
N MET A 564 -0.22 -28.63 22.95
CA MET A 564 -1.06 -28.13 21.87
C MET A 564 -1.71 -29.29 21.10
N ARG A 565 -0.94 -30.28 20.66
CA ARG A 565 -1.48 -31.45 19.93
C ARG A 565 -2.50 -32.22 20.78
N ARG A 566 -2.22 -32.43 22.06
CA ARG A 566 -3.15 -33.07 23.00
C ARG A 566 -4.46 -32.29 23.08
N LYS A 567 -4.40 -30.97 23.29
CA LYS A 567 -5.59 -30.12 23.40
C LYS A 567 -6.43 -30.10 22.12
N LEU A 568 -5.78 -30.01 20.95
CA LEU A 568 -6.48 -30.08 19.67
C LEU A 568 -7.18 -31.44 19.49
N ALA A 569 -6.51 -32.55 19.81
CA ALA A 569 -7.11 -33.89 19.71
C ALA A 569 -8.23 -34.15 20.74
N GLU A 570 -8.23 -33.45 21.88
CA GLU A 570 -9.29 -33.53 22.89
C GLU A 570 -10.57 -32.78 22.48
N ASP A 571 -10.43 -31.62 21.82
CA ASP A 571 -11.54 -30.69 21.60
C ASP A 571 -12.20 -30.80 20.19
N PHE A 572 -11.51 -31.41 19.21
CA PHE A 572 -11.99 -31.61 17.83
C PHE A 572 -12.23 -33.09 17.50
N ASP A 573 -13.31 -33.37 16.78
CA ASP A 573 -13.74 -34.73 16.43
C ASP A 573 -12.94 -35.31 15.25
N GLU A 574 -12.58 -34.47 14.27
CA GLU A 574 -11.78 -34.87 13.12
C GLU A 574 -10.68 -33.83 12.84
N ILE A 575 -9.45 -34.31 12.61
CA ILE A 575 -8.30 -33.47 12.25
C ILE A 575 -7.65 -34.04 11.00
N TYR A 576 -7.66 -33.27 9.92
CA TYR A 576 -7.01 -33.58 8.66
C TYR A 576 -5.75 -32.76 8.51
N ILE A 577 -4.63 -33.40 8.20
CA ILE A 577 -3.34 -32.74 8.06
C ILE A 577 -2.75 -33.11 6.70
N LEU A 578 -2.43 -32.08 5.91
CA LEU A 578 -1.64 -32.21 4.69
C LEU A 578 -0.32 -31.45 4.89
N ASN A 579 0.74 -32.19 5.22
CA ASN A 579 2.06 -31.61 5.35
C ASN A 579 2.65 -31.32 3.95
N LEU A 580 2.95 -30.05 3.67
CA LEU A 580 3.52 -29.62 2.40
C LEU A 580 5.05 -29.57 2.43
N HIS A 581 5.68 -29.93 3.55
CA HIS A 581 7.13 -29.97 3.70
C HIS A 581 7.79 -28.61 3.39
N GLY A 582 8.83 -28.57 2.55
CA GLY A 582 9.55 -27.36 2.19
C GLY A 582 10.43 -26.75 3.30
N ASN A 583 10.81 -27.51 4.34
CA ASN A 583 11.67 -27.00 5.39
C ASN A 583 13.15 -27.00 4.98
N LEU A 584 13.65 -25.83 4.58
CA LEU A 584 15.03 -25.66 4.14
C LEU A 584 16.06 -25.95 5.25
N LYS A 585 15.71 -25.69 6.52
CA LYS A 585 16.61 -25.91 7.66
C LYS A 585 16.78 -27.41 7.96
N ARG A 586 15.74 -28.20 7.73
CA ARG A 586 15.76 -29.67 7.87
C ARG A 586 16.36 -30.37 6.67
N LYS A 587 16.58 -29.66 5.55
CA LYS A 587 17.08 -30.21 4.28
C LYS A 587 16.23 -31.38 3.79
N GLU A 588 14.91 -31.19 3.83
CA GLU A 588 13.94 -32.16 3.34
C GLU A 588 14.17 -32.48 1.85
N LYS A 589 13.83 -33.71 1.47
CA LYS A 589 13.97 -34.20 0.10
C LYS A 589 12.65 -34.78 -0.37
N THR A 590 12.36 -34.51 -1.64
CA THR A 590 11.28 -35.18 -2.38
C THR A 590 11.50 -36.70 -2.39
N PRO A 591 10.46 -37.52 -2.64
CA PRO A 591 10.61 -38.97 -2.82
C PRO A 591 11.62 -39.36 -3.92
N SER A 592 11.80 -38.51 -4.93
CA SER A 592 12.82 -38.65 -5.98
C SER A 592 14.25 -38.26 -5.56
N GLY A 593 14.46 -37.83 -4.31
CA GLY A 593 15.76 -37.44 -3.77
C GLY A 593 16.21 -36.01 -4.06
N GLY A 594 15.43 -35.25 -4.85
CA GLY A 594 15.64 -33.82 -5.11
C GLY A 594 15.26 -32.95 -3.91
N LYS A 595 15.68 -31.68 -3.93
CA LYS A 595 15.34 -30.70 -2.88
C LYS A 595 13.82 -30.53 -2.79
N ASP A 596 13.30 -30.57 -1.56
CA ASP A 596 11.89 -30.25 -1.30
C ASP A 596 11.74 -28.72 -1.22
N GLU A 597 10.99 -28.14 -2.17
CA GLU A 597 10.82 -26.70 -2.30
C GLU A 597 9.54 -26.24 -1.59
N ASN A 598 9.66 -25.14 -0.87
CA ASN A 598 8.53 -24.58 -0.15
C ASN A 598 7.53 -23.92 -1.12
N VAL A 599 6.24 -24.03 -0.83
CA VAL A 599 5.17 -23.37 -1.61
C VAL A 599 5.19 -21.85 -1.46
N PHE A 600 5.87 -21.33 -0.45
CA PHE A 600 6.19 -19.91 -0.27
C PHE A 600 7.71 -19.68 -0.41
N ASP A 601 8.14 -18.44 -0.67
CA ASP A 601 9.56 -18.06 -0.66
C ASP A 601 10.10 -17.88 0.78
N ILE A 602 10.01 -18.94 1.61
CA ILE A 602 10.43 -18.96 3.04
C ILE A 602 11.25 -20.20 3.39
N GLN A 603 11.82 -20.23 4.62
CA GLN A 603 12.68 -21.32 5.08
C GLN A 603 11.97 -22.38 5.93
N GLN A 604 10.90 -21.99 6.62
CA GLN A 604 10.12 -22.85 7.51
C GLN A 604 9.20 -23.75 6.69
N GLY A 605 9.11 -25.03 7.07
CA GLY A 605 8.15 -25.93 6.44
C GLY A 605 6.71 -25.52 6.75
N VAL A 606 5.78 -25.86 5.87
CA VAL A 606 4.36 -25.49 6.01
C VAL A 606 3.44 -26.69 5.84
N GLY A 607 2.25 -26.58 6.42
CA GLY A 607 1.23 -27.63 6.34
C GLY A 607 -0.16 -27.02 6.39
N ILE A 608 -1.10 -27.70 5.75
CA ILE A 608 -2.52 -27.39 5.81
C ILE A 608 -3.13 -28.25 6.92
N ILE A 609 -3.91 -27.62 7.80
CA ILE A 609 -4.69 -28.29 8.83
C ILE A 609 -6.16 -27.93 8.67
N LEU A 610 -7.02 -28.95 8.67
CA LEU A 610 -8.46 -28.82 8.80
C LEU A 610 -8.90 -29.49 10.11
N MET A 611 -9.63 -28.80 10.96
CA MET A 611 -10.15 -29.31 12.23
C MET A 611 -11.66 -29.16 12.24
N VAL A 612 -12.39 -30.22 12.57
CA VAL A 612 -13.85 -30.27 12.56
C VAL A 612 -14.35 -30.58 13.95
N LYS A 613 -15.32 -29.78 14.42
CA LYS A 613 -16.09 -30.00 15.63
C LYS A 613 -17.57 -30.16 15.26
N LEU A 614 -18.19 -31.27 15.65
CA LEU A 614 -19.57 -31.64 15.26
C LEU A 614 -20.61 -31.35 16.33
#